data_AF-I3ZX60-F1
#
_entry.id   AF-I3ZX60-F1
#
_cell.length_a   1.000
_cell.length_b   1.000
_cell.length_c   1.000
_cell.angle_alpha   90.00
_cell.angle_beta   90.00
_cell.angle_gamma   90.00
#
_symmetry.space_group_name_H-M   'P 1'
#
loop_
_entity.id
_entity.type
_entity.pdbx_description
1 polymer ?
#
loop_
_entity_poly.entity_id
_entity_poly.type
_entity_poly.pdbx_seq_one_letter_code
_entity_poly.pdbx_strand_id
1 'polypeptide(L)'
;MPSPSQEALAWEKVLNFFKEHLTDGAPPNLDTILFLIGVQELGMGHRRYKKDEKVNLMHIAVCRLLEPYGYYRFEGKDADGWPHFEVLEQLPQLKANEQTLLMKKAIIQYFETQGLI
;
A
#
# COMPACT_ATOMS: atom_id res chain seq x y z
N MET A 1 -23.24 9.84 21.53
CA MET A 1 -22.38 8.75 21.05
C MET A 1 -21.38 9.37 20.09
N PRO A 2 -20.06 9.18 20.23
CA PRO A 2 -19.13 9.67 19.22
C PRO A 2 -19.38 8.87 17.94
N SER A 3 -19.77 9.56 16.88
CA SER A 3 -19.86 8.99 15.54
C SER A 3 -18.51 8.37 15.18
N PRO A 4 -18.45 7.17 14.59
CA PRO A 4 -17.19 6.63 14.11
C PRO A 4 -16.57 7.63 13.13
N SER A 5 -15.30 7.99 13.34
CA SER A 5 -14.55 8.84 12.43
C SER A 5 -14.58 8.23 11.03
N GLN A 6 -14.69 9.05 9.98
CA GLN A 6 -14.76 8.58 8.58
C GLN A 6 -13.61 7.62 8.22
N GLU A 7 -12.42 7.84 8.78
CA GLU A 7 -11.24 6.98 8.62
C GLU A 7 -11.46 5.55 9.14
N ALA A 8 -12.26 5.37 10.21
CA ALA A 8 -12.54 4.05 10.78
C ALA A 8 -13.42 3.23 9.84
N LEU A 9 -14.46 3.86 9.26
CA LEU A 9 -15.34 3.26 8.27
C LEU A 9 -14.57 2.90 6.98
N ALA A 10 -13.76 3.82 6.47
CA ALA A 10 -12.98 3.58 5.27
C ALA A 10 -11.96 2.45 5.47
N TRP A 11 -11.29 2.41 6.63
CA TRP A 11 -10.40 1.31 6.97
C TRP A 11 -11.13 -0.04 7.06
N GLU A 12 -12.33 -0.06 7.63
CA GLU A 12 -13.14 -1.28 7.70
C GLU A 12 -13.48 -1.81 6.30
N LYS A 13 -13.81 -0.92 5.35
CA LYS A 13 -14.02 -1.31 3.94
C LYS A 13 -12.76 -1.93 3.32
N VAL A 14 -11.59 -1.33 3.54
CA VAL A 14 -10.31 -1.88 3.08
C VAL A 14 -10.10 -3.29 3.66
N LEU A 15 -10.29 -3.46 4.98
CA LEU A 15 -10.16 -4.77 5.63
C LEU A 15 -11.13 -5.80 5.06
N ASN A 16 -12.39 -5.42 4.81
CA ASN A 16 -13.39 -6.30 4.23
C ASN A 16 -12.98 -6.71 2.80
N PHE A 17 -12.52 -5.77 1.97
CA PHE A 17 -12.01 -6.08 0.65
C PHE A 17 -10.90 -7.13 0.69
N PHE A 18 -9.90 -6.97 1.56
CA PHE A 18 -8.83 -7.96 1.70
C PHE A 18 -9.32 -9.30 2.25
N LYS A 19 -10.26 -9.30 3.19
CA LYS A 19 -10.85 -10.53 3.73
C LYS A 19 -11.58 -11.33 2.67
N GLU A 20 -12.35 -10.65 1.81
CA GLU A 20 -13.16 -11.29 0.77
C GLU A 20 -12.31 -11.75 -0.42
N HIS A 21 -11.29 -10.97 -0.79
CA HIS A 21 -10.53 -11.22 -2.02
C HIS A 21 -9.17 -11.91 -1.83
N LEU A 22 -8.55 -11.83 -0.64
CA LEU A 22 -7.13 -12.22 -0.47
C LEU A 22 -6.83 -13.13 0.72
N THR A 23 -7.41 -12.90 1.90
CA THR A 23 -6.89 -13.52 3.13
C THR A 23 -7.64 -14.74 3.67
N ASP A 24 -8.59 -15.32 2.92
CA ASP A 24 -9.37 -16.51 3.34
C ASP A 24 -9.89 -16.36 4.79
N GLY A 25 -10.32 -15.14 5.16
CA GLY A 25 -10.82 -14.81 6.50
C GLY A 25 -9.77 -14.38 7.54
N ALA A 26 -8.46 -14.39 7.24
CA ALA A 26 -7.45 -13.86 8.16
C ALA A 26 -7.42 -12.32 8.16
N PRO A 27 -7.36 -11.65 9.33
CA PRO A 27 -7.23 -10.19 9.36
C PRO A 27 -5.84 -9.78 8.83
N PRO A 28 -5.75 -9.03 7.71
CA PRO A 28 -4.46 -8.59 7.20
C PRO A 28 -3.88 -7.50 8.12
N ASN A 29 -2.58 -7.62 8.40
CA ASN A 29 -1.83 -6.53 9.03
C ASN A 29 -1.44 -5.48 8.00
N LEU A 30 -1.03 -4.30 8.46
CA LEU A 30 -0.65 -3.19 7.59
C LEU A 30 0.51 -3.56 6.65
N ASP A 31 1.53 -4.27 7.15
CA ASP A 31 2.61 -4.82 6.31
C ASP A 31 2.09 -5.80 5.26
N THR A 32 1.11 -6.64 5.62
CA THR A 32 0.48 -7.58 4.68
C THR A 32 -0.26 -6.82 3.58
N ILE A 33 -1.02 -5.77 3.94
CA ILE A 33 -1.73 -4.93 2.98
C ILE A 33 -0.74 -4.27 2.01
N LEU A 34 0.32 -3.66 2.53
CA LEU A 34 1.37 -3.05 1.69
C LEU A 34 1.98 -4.09 0.76
N PHE A 35 2.35 -5.24 1.28
CA PHE A 35 2.91 -6.32 0.47
C PHE A 35 1.95 -6.75 -0.65
N LEU A 36 0.66 -6.92 -0.35
CA LEU A 36 -0.35 -7.31 -1.32
C LEU A 36 -0.61 -6.24 -2.38
N ILE A 37 -0.64 -4.95 -1.99
CA ILE A 37 -0.71 -3.83 -2.93
C ILE A 37 0.50 -3.87 -3.87
N GLY A 38 1.71 -4.06 -3.34
CA GLY A 38 2.93 -4.17 -4.15
C GLY A 38 2.87 -5.35 -5.14
N VAL A 39 2.34 -6.50 -4.71
CA VAL A 39 2.17 -7.68 -5.58
C VAL A 39 1.16 -7.40 -6.69
N GLN A 40 0.07 -6.71 -6.38
CA GLN A 40 -0.93 -6.30 -7.36
C GLN A 40 -0.34 -5.34 -8.40
N GLU A 41 0.41 -4.32 -7.95
CA GLU A 41 1.07 -3.34 -8.84
C GLU A 41 2.15 -3.98 -9.72
N LEU A 42 2.87 -4.98 -9.20
CA LEU A 42 3.81 -5.75 -9.99
C LEU A 42 3.10 -6.54 -11.11
N GLY A 43 1.87 -6.99 -10.88
CA GLY A 43 1.06 -7.72 -11.87
C GLY A 43 1.53 -9.15 -12.15
N MET A 44 2.51 -9.68 -11.41
CA MET A 44 3.03 -11.04 -11.56
C MET A 44 2.27 -12.10 -10.74
N GLY A 45 1.24 -11.69 -10.00
CA GLY A 45 0.40 -12.58 -9.19
C GLY A 45 1.09 -13.15 -7.94
N HIS A 46 0.44 -14.14 -7.33
CA HIS A 46 0.95 -14.81 -6.13
C HIS A 46 2.06 -15.81 -6.48
N ARG A 47 3.32 -15.44 -6.22
CA ARG A 47 4.48 -16.35 -6.27
C ARG A 47 5.25 -16.30 -4.95
N ARG A 48 6.16 -17.26 -4.73
CA ARG A 48 7.08 -17.19 -3.60
C ARG A 48 8.14 -16.12 -3.85
N TYR A 49 7.94 -14.96 -3.25
CA TYR A 49 8.92 -13.87 -3.25
C TYR A 49 10.04 -14.14 -2.23
N LYS A 50 11.29 -13.91 -2.65
CA LYS A 50 12.48 -13.93 -1.77
C LYS A 50 12.44 -12.78 -0.77
N LYS A 51 13.29 -12.81 0.26
CA LYS A 51 13.35 -11.74 1.27
C LYS A 51 13.57 -10.36 0.64
N ASP A 52 14.51 -10.25 -0.30
CA ASP A 52 14.81 -9.00 -1.00
C ASP A 52 13.63 -8.51 -1.86
N GLU A 53 12.97 -9.42 -2.58
CA GLU A 53 11.77 -9.09 -3.36
C GLU A 53 10.62 -8.59 -2.48
N LYS A 54 10.47 -9.12 -1.27
CA LYS A 54 9.46 -8.62 -0.32
C LYS A 54 9.73 -7.17 0.07
N VAL A 55 10.98 -6.81 0.32
CA VAL A 55 11.36 -5.43 0.62
C VAL A 55 11.06 -4.52 -0.57
N ASN A 56 11.38 -4.96 -1.78
CA ASN A 56 11.06 -4.21 -2.99
C ASN A 56 9.56 -4.02 -3.19
N LEU A 57 8.74 -5.06 -2.95
CA LEU A 57 7.28 -4.97 -3.04
C LEU A 57 6.69 -4.00 -2.01
N MET A 58 7.22 -4.00 -0.78
CA MET A 58 6.83 -3.00 0.21
C MET A 58 7.21 -1.59 -0.25
N HIS A 59 8.40 -1.41 -0.83
CA HIS A 59 8.82 -0.13 -1.40
C HIS A 59 7.88 0.32 -2.54
N ILE A 60 7.53 -0.57 -3.47
CA ILE A 60 6.60 -0.29 -4.57
C ILE A 60 5.25 0.18 -4.03
N ALA A 61 4.71 -0.53 -3.05
CA ALA A 61 3.45 -0.15 -2.42
C ALA A 61 3.54 1.24 -1.80
N VAL A 62 4.58 1.50 -1.00
CA VAL A 62 4.78 2.82 -0.37
C VAL A 62 4.94 3.92 -1.42
N CYS A 63 5.74 3.70 -2.45
CA CYS A 63 5.94 4.66 -3.54
C CYS A 63 4.62 4.96 -4.25
N ARG A 64 3.82 3.94 -4.54
CA ARG A 64 2.51 4.08 -5.18
C ARG A 64 1.51 4.84 -4.32
N LEU A 65 1.48 4.54 -3.03
CA LEU A 65 0.62 5.21 -2.05
C LEU A 65 0.99 6.69 -1.86
N LEU A 66 2.27 7.02 -2.03
CA LEU A 66 2.82 8.36 -1.85
C LEU A 66 3.04 9.14 -3.15
N GLU A 67 2.78 8.52 -4.29
CA GLU A 67 2.71 9.17 -5.60
C GLU A 67 1.74 10.37 -5.62
N PRO A 68 0.47 10.27 -5.15
CA PRO A 68 -0.45 11.41 -5.14
C PRO A 68 -0.04 12.53 -4.16
N TYR A 69 0.88 12.24 -3.24
CA TYR A 69 1.45 13.23 -2.33
C TYR A 69 2.64 13.97 -2.93
N GLY A 70 3.13 13.55 -4.10
CA GLY A 70 4.27 14.17 -4.78
C GLY A 70 5.65 13.74 -4.25
N TYR A 71 5.73 12.72 -3.40
CA TYR A 71 7.03 12.19 -2.94
C TYR A 71 7.70 11.31 -3.99
N TYR A 72 6.91 10.55 -4.74
CA TYR A 72 7.39 9.60 -5.74
C TYR A 72 6.66 9.80 -7.06
N ARG A 73 7.32 9.45 -8.17
CA ARG A 73 6.72 9.43 -9.50
C ARG A 73 7.05 8.12 -10.18
N PHE A 74 6.04 7.44 -10.71
CA PHE A 74 6.26 6.29 -11.56
C PHE A 74 6.99 6.71 -12.85
N GLU A 75 8.19 6.16 -13.09
CA GLU A 75 8.99 6.44 -14.30
C GLU A 75 8.83 5.36 -15.36
N GLY A 76 8.57 4.12 -14.97
CA GLY A 76 8.48 3.02 -15.90
C GLY A 76 8.70 1.68 -15.23
N LYS A 77 9.00 0.65 -16.03
CA LYS A 77 9.37 -0.67 -15.55
C LYS A 77 10.78 -1.01 -16.04
N ASP A 78 11.59 -1.59 -15.17
CA ASP A 78 12.90 -2.12 -15.51
C ASP A 78 12.81 -3.34 -16.45
N ALA A 79 13.96 -3.82 -16.93
CA ALA A 79 14.05 -4.99 -17.82
C ALA A 79 13.42 -6.27 -17.22
N ASP A 80 13.44 -6.39 -15.90
CA ASP A 80 12.80 -7.48 -15.14
C ASP A 80 11.29 -7.28 -14.93
N GLY A 81 10.71 -6.19 -15.42
CA GLY A 81 9.29 -5.84 -15.29
C GLY A 81 8.90 -5.23 -13.94
N TRP A 82 9.89 -4.86 -13.12
CA TRP A 82 9.66 -4.20 -11.82
C TRP A 82 9.34 -2.72 -12.02
N PRO A 83 8.28 -2.18 -11.39
CA PRO A 83 7.97 -0.76 -11.49
C PRO A 83 9.02 0.07 -10.75
N HIS A 84 9.59 1.05 -11.44
CA HIS A 84 10.56 2.01 -10.93
C HIS A 84 9.86 3.33 -10.61
N PHE A 85 10.19 3.89 -9.46
CA PHE A 85 9.68 5.18 -9.01
C PHE A 85 10.85 6.14 -8.77
N GLU A 86 10.80 7.31 -9.40
CA GLU A 86 11.70 8.42 -9.09
C GLU A 86 11.29 9.03 -7.77
N VAL A 87 12.27 9.27 -6.90
CA VAL A 87 12.07 9.99 -5.64
C VAL A 87 12.10 11.49 -5.95
N LEU A 88 10.93 12.11 -5.96
CA LEU A 88 10.80 13.55 -6.14
C LEU A 88 11.16 14.29 -4.84
N GLU A 89 10.68 13.78 -3.71
CA GLU A 89 10.92 14.37 -2.39
C GLU A 89 11.22 13.28 -1.36
N GLN A 90 12.24 13.49 -0.53
CA GLN A 90 12.59 12.52 0.51
C GLN A 90 11.61 12.64 1.68
N LEU A 91 11.03 11.50 2.06
CA LEU A 91 10.21 11.42 3.25
C LEU A 91 11.00 11.89 4.49
N PRO A 92 10.41 12.75 5.35
CA PRO A 92 11.03 13.11 6.61
C PRO A 92 11.19 11.86 7.50
N GLN A 93 12.15 11.88 8.43
CA GLN A 93 12.28 10.82 9.44
C GLN A 93 11.07 10.83 10.37
N LEU A 94 10.10 9.99 10.05
CA LEU A 94 8.88 9.79 10.83
C LEU A 94 9.15 8.80 11.97
N LYS A 95 8.54 9.04 13.15
CA LYS A 95 8.54 8.03 14.22
C LYS A 95 7.68 6.83 13.81
N ALA A 96 7.92 5.66 14.40
CA ALA A 96 7.17 4.43 14.11
C ALA A 96 5.63 4.60 14.15
N ASN A 97 5.13 5.38 15.12
CA ASN A 97 3.71 5.69 15.22
C ASN A 97 3.20 6.53 14.04
N GLU A 98 3.99 7.50 13.59
CA GLU A 98 3.63 8.39 12.47
C GLU A 98 3.68 7.66 11.14
N GLN A 99 4.68 6.78 10.94
CA GLN A 99 4.76 5.90 9.78
C GLN A 99 3.49 5.05 9.67
N THR A 100 3.04 4.45 10.78
CA THR A 100 1.84 3.61 10.81
C THR A 100 0.59 4.41 10.44
N LEU A 101 0.43 5.61 11.00
CA LEU A 101 -0.72 6.48 10.72
C LEU A 101 -0.74 6.95 9.26
N LEU A 102 0.42 7.37 8.74
CA LEU A 102 0.59 7.85 7.38
C LEU A 102 0.31 6.73 6.36
N MET A 103 0.84 5.53 6.61
CA MET A 103 0.53 4.36 5.77
C MET A 103 -0.95 4.04 5.77
N LYS A 104 -1.61 4.04 6.94
CA LYS A 104 -3.04 3.75 7.04
C LYS A 104 -3.88 4.74 6.22
N LYS A 105 -3.57 6.04 6.33
CA LYS A 105 -4.23 7.09 5.55
C LYS A 105 -3.98 6.95 4.05
N ALA A 106 -2.73 6.71 3.67
CA ALA A 106 -2.37 6.57 2.27
C ALA A 106 -3.05 5.35 1.63
N ILE A 107 -3.13 4.22 2.34
CA ILE A 107 -3.89 3.03 1.89
C ILE A 107 -5.37 3.38 1.68
N ILE A 108 -6.03 4.00 2.66
CA ILE A 108 -7.44 4.40 2.53
C ILE A 108 -7.64 5.26 1.27
N GLN A 109 -6.84 6.30 1.13
CA GLN A 109 -6.92 7.21 -0.01
C GLN A 109 -6.65 6.50 -1.33
N TYR A 110 -5.72 5.54 -1.37
CA TYR A 110 -5.46 4.73 -2.55
C TYR A 110 -6.70 3.95 -2.98
N PHE A 111 -7.35 3.27 -2.03
CA PHE A 111 -8.60 2.53 -2.30
C PHE A 111 -9.74 3.46 -2.74
N GLU A 112 -9.88 4.64 -2.13
CA GLU A 112 -10.87 5.65 -2.54
C GLU A 112 -10.58 6.19 -3.95
N THR A 113 -9.31 6.48 -4.25
CA THR A 113 -8.87 6.99 -5.56
C THR A 113 -9.07 5.96 -6.67
N GLN A 114 -8.84 4.68 -6.37
CA GLN A 114 -9.09 3.57 -7.30
C GLN A 114 -10.59 3.21 -7.42
N GLY A 115 -11.48 3.81 -6.63
CA GLY A 115 -12.91 3.49 -6.62
C GLY A 115 -13.23 2.08 -6.12
N LEU A 116 -12.34 1.50 -5.29
CA LEU A 116 -12.50 0.16 -4.73
C LEU A 116 -13.37 0.15 -3.47
N ILE A 117 -13.59 1.30 -2.83
CA ILE A 117 -14.38 1.47 -1.60
C ILE A 117 -15.29 2.69 -1.63
#